data_AF-A0A9W6LVM3-F1
#
_entry.id   AF-A0A9W6LVM3-F1
#
_cell.length_a   1.000
_cell.length_b   1.000
_cell.length_c   1.000
_cell.angle_alpha   90.00
_cell.angle_beta   90.00
_cell.angle_gamma   90.00
#
_symmetry.space_group_name_H-M   'P 1'
#
loop_
_entity.id
_entity.type
_entity.pdbx_description
1 polymer ?
#
loop_
_entity_poly.entity_id
_entity_poly.type
_entity_poly.pdbx_seq_one_letter_code
_entity_poly.pdbx_strand_id
1 'polypeptide(L)'
;MYDDVYGPDSSAILALAGLFAFFGLLIGVVFYVLGSWFLMKIFDKAGVQGRWRAWVPVYNMMVFFKLGDLSPWLVLYGLGGALLLSWIGIGYVFSLAIAVLSAMAAYRVGLKLQKEGAWVVLYVFLSLVWLGINAFDKSRWNPNVAPATWAGNGFLGDRTVWDGVPTQPAAAPGYGQAAPAYGQPAAGQPGAYPPPPAPGAYPPPADATGAFPPAGDAPGACPPPPGGTTPPAPPAGDDRPPAPPAPPAQP
;
A
#
# COMPACT_ATOMS: atom_id res chain seq x y z
N MET A 1 -53.39 -35.64 -35.15
CA MET A 1 -52.37 -34.80 -35.82
C MET A 1 -52.46 -33.40 -35.26
N TYR A 2 -52.03 -33.20 -34.03
CA TYR A 2 -51.84 -31.88 -33.43
C TYR A 2 -50.84 -32.04 -32.30
N ASP A 3 -49.62 -32.42 -32.68
CA ASP A 3 -48.49 -32.49 -31.77
C ASP A 3 -47.34 -31.77 -32.48
N ASP A 4 -46.69 -30.86 -31.75
CA ASP A 4 -45.33 -30.32 -32.01
C ASP A 4 -45.13 -29.05 -32.88
N VAL A 5 -46.05 -28.08 -32.91
CA VAL A 5 -45.84 -26.84 -33.71
C VAL A 5 -45.27 -25.63 -32.93
N TYR A 6 -45.13 -25.64 -31.60
CA TYR A 6 -44.74 -24.41 -30.87
C TYR A 6 -43.87 -24.61 -29.61
N GLY A 7 -42.79 -25.38 -29.71
CA GLY A 7 -41.69 -25.33 -28.75
C GLY A 7 -40.39 -25.02 -29.48
N PRO A 8 -39.49 -24.15 -28.99
CA PRO A 8 -38.15 -24.07 -29.56
C PRO A 8 -37.54 -25.47 -29.50
N ASP A 9 -37.20 -26.00 -30.67
CA ASP A 9 -36.42 -27.23 -30.81
C ASP A 9 -35.19 -27.13 -29.91
N SER A 10 -34.80 -28.22 -29.25
CA SER A 10 -33.69 -28.18 -28.28
C SER A 10 -32.40 -27.62 -28.88
N SER A 11 -32.23 -27.74 -30.20
CA SER A 11 -31.20 -27.07 -31.01
C SER A 11 -31.25 -25.54 -30.94
N ALA A 12 -32.42 -24.90 -31.05
CA ALA A 12 -32.56 -23.45 -30.92
C ALA A 12 -32.23 -22.98 -29.49
N ILE A 13 -32.62 -23.74 -28.47
CA ILE A 13 -32.27 -23.42 -27.07
C ILE A 13 -30.75 -23.50 -26.86
N LEU A 14 -30.10 -24.56 -27.36
CA LEU A 14 -28.66 -24.73 -27.25
C LEU A 14 -27.88 -23.67 -28.06
N ALA A 15 -28.37 -23.29 -29.24
CA ALA A 15 -27.78 -22.23 -30.04
C ALA A 15 -27.87 -20.87 -29.34
N LEU A 16 -29.02 -20.55 -28.74
CA LEU A 16 -29.22 -19.34 -27.95
C LEU A 16 -28.33 -19.33 -26.69
N ALA A 17 -28.25 -20.45 -25.97
CA ALA A 17 -27.36 -20.59 -24.82
C ALA A 17 -25.88 -20.43 -25.21
N GLY A 18 -25.47 -21.00 -26.34
CA GLY A 18 -24.13 -20.84 -26.90
C GLY A 18 -23.82 -19.39 -27.27
N LEU A 19 -24.79 -18.67 -27.87
CA LEU A 19 -24.66 -17.26 -28.19
C LEU A 19 -24.47 -16.40 -26.92
N PHE A 20 -25.29 -16.64 -25.90
CA PHE A 20 -25.16 -15.96 -24.61
C PHE A 20 -23.84 -16.29 -23.91
N ALA A 21 -23.40 -17.55 -23.94
CA ALA A 21 -22.11 -17.94 -23.37
C ALA A 21 -20.94 -17.27 -24.12
N PHE A 22 -21.01 -17.19 -25.44
CA PHE A 22 -19.99 -16.53 -26.27
C PHE A 22 -19.91 -15.03 -25.98
N PHE A 23 -21.02 -14.30 -26.03
CA PHE A 23 -21.02 -12.87 -25.70
C PHE A 23 -20.68 -12.63 -24.23
N GLY A 24 -21.15 -13.49 -23.32
CA GLY A 24 -20.80 -13.44 -21.90
C GLY A 24 -19.29 -13.60 -21.67
N LEU A 25 -18.64 -14.51 -22.40
CA LEU A 25 -17.19 -14.68 -22.39
C LEU A 25 -16.48 -13.42 -22.90
N LEU A 26 -16.91 -12.87 -24.04
CA LEU A 26 -16.32 -11.65 -24.61
C LEU A 26 -16.43 -10.46 -23.65
N ILE A 27 -17.61 -10.26 -23.06
CA ILE A 27 -17.84 -9.24 -22.04
C ILE A 27 -16.92 -9.51 -20.84
N GLY A 28 -16.86 -10.76 -20.35
CA GLY A 28 -15.98 -11.15 -19.25
C GLY A 28 -14.51 -10.81 -19.50
N VAL A 29 -14.00 -11.05 -20.72
CA VAL A 29 -12.64 -10.67 -21.13
C VAL A 29 -12.46 -9.15 -21.10
N VAL A 30 -13.42 -8.36 -21.60
CA VAL A 30 -13.35 -6.89 -21.56
C VAL A 30 -13.30 -6.39 -20.11
N PHE A 31 -14.17 -6.91 -19.23
CA PHE A 31 -14.18 -6.57 -17.81
C PHE A 31 -12.85 -6.92 -17.13
N TYR A 32 -12.29 -8.09 -17.45
CA TYR A 32 -11.00 -8.52 -16.92
C TYR A 32 -9.83 -7.61 -17.39
N VAL A 33 -9.78 -7.28 -18.69
CA VAL A 33 -8.73 -6.40 -19.24
C VAL A 33 -8.83 -5.01 -18.63
N LEU A 34 -10.03 -4.42 -18.57
CA LEU A 34 -10.25 -3.11 -17.95
C LEU A 34 -9.93 -3.13 -16.46
N GLY A 35 -10.43 -4.12 -15.72
CA GLY A 35 -10.18 -4.27 -14.29
C GLY A 35 -8.68 -4.43 -13.97
N SER A 36 -7.97 -5.27 -14.73
CA SER A 36 -6.52 -5.46 -14.60
C SER A 36 -5.76 -4.17 -14.93
N TRP A 37 -6.18 -3.44 -15.95
CA TRP A 37 -5.57 -2.17 -16.33
C TRP A 37 -5.79 -1.08 -15.27
N PHE A 38 -6.98 -0.99 -14.68
CA PHE A 38 -7.27 -0.05 -13.58
C PHE A 38 -6.50 -0.43 -12.31
N LEU A 39 -6.47 -1.72 -11.95
CA LEU A 39 -5.67 -2.21 -10.83
C LEU A 39 -4.19 -1.89 -11.01
N MET A 40 -3.66 -2.06 -12.22
CA MET A 40 -2.27 -1.70 -12.53
C MET A 40 -1.98 -0.23 -12.19
N LYS A 41 -2.90 0.69 -12.53
CA LYS A 41 -2.74 2.12 -12.18
C LYS A 41 -2.81 2.37 -10.68
N ILE A 42 -3.71 1.68 -9.97
CA ILE A 42 -3.81 1.77 -8.51
C ILE A 42 -2.54 1.22 -7.84
N PHE A 43 -2.01 0.11 -8.36
CA PHE A 43 -0.77 -0.53 -7.90
C PHE A 43 0.44 0.38 -8.12
N ASP A 44 0.54 0.99 -9.31
CA ASP A 44 1.57 1.99 -9.62
C ASP A 44 1.50 3.16 -8.60
N LYS A 45 0.30 3.67 -8.28
CA LYS A 45 0.11 4.72 -7.26
C LYS A 45 0.54 4.27 -5.87
N ALA A 46 0.26 3.02 -5.51
CA ALA A 46 0.59 2.45 -4.22
C ALA A 46 2.08 2.08 -4.08
N GLY A 47 2.89 2.20 -5.13
CA GLY A 47 4.31 1.85 -5.12
C GLY A 47 4.58 0.35 -5.30
N VAL A 48 3.62 -0.41 -5.83
CA VAL A 48 3.82 -1.83 -6.16
C VAL A 48 4.71 -1.94 -7.40
N GLN A 49 5.77 -2.74 -7.30
CA GLN A 49 6.69 -3.00 -8.39
C GLN A 49 6.19 -4.12 -9.29
N GLY A 50 6.32 -3.94 -10.60
CA GLY A 50 5.95 -4.95 -11.59
C GLY A 50 4.47 -4.91 -11.94
N ARG A 51 4.16 -4.29 -13.07
CA ARG A 51 2.79 -4.10 -13.58
C ARG A 51 2.07 -5.40 -13.90
N TRP A 52 2.81 -6.48 -14.19
CA TRP A 52 2.28 -7.83 -14.45
C TRP A 52 1.44 -8.36 -13.28
N ARG A 53 1.71 -7.91 -12.05
CA ARG A 53 1.00 -8.34 -10.84
C ARG A 53 -0.49 -8.02 -10.88
N ALA A 54 -0.89 -6.99 -11.62
CA ALA A 54 -2.30 -6.62 -11.81
C ALA A 54 -3.03 -7.55 -12.80
N TRP A 55 -2.29 -8.23 -13.67
CA TRP A 55 -2.87 -9.10 -14.69
C TRP A 55 -3.08 -10.53 -14.20
N VAL A 56 -2.26 -11.03 -13.28
CA VAL A 56 -2.44 -12.39 -12.75
C VAL A 56 -3.67 -12.43 -11.83
N PRO A 57 -4.77 -13.14 -12.17
CA PRO A 57 -6.07 -12.93 -11.52
C PRO A 57 -6.08 -13.17 -10.01
N VAL A 58 -5.58 -14.32 -9.54
CA VAL A 58 -5.56 -14.61 -8.09
C VAL A 58 -4.58 -13.69 -7.38
N TYR A 59 -3.42 -13.48 -7.99
CA TYR A 59 -2.36 -12.68 -7.40
C TYR A 59 -2.71 -11.18 -7.28
N ASN A 60 -3.42 -10.62 -8.26
CA ASN A 60 -3.86 -9.23 -8.22
C ASN A 60 -4.79 -8.98 -7.03
N MET A 61 -5.66 -9.95 -6.71
CA MET A 61 -6.57 -9.86 -5.59
C MET A 61 -5.81 -9.95 -4.27
N MET A 62 -4.82 -10.83 -4.19
CA MET A 62 -3.94 -10.94 -3.03
C MET A 62 -3.16 -9.64 -2.77
N VAL A 63 -2.60 -9.01 -3.81
CA VAL A 63 -1.92 -7.71 -3.69
C VAL A 63 -2.91 -6.62 -3.26
N PHE A 64 -4.12 -6.60 -3.83
CA PHE A 64 -5.16 -5.65 -3.44
C PHE A 64 -5.54 -5.80 -1.96
N PHE A 65 -5.69 -7.02 -1.46
CA PHE A 65 -5.95 -7.31 -0.04
C PHE A 65 -4.81 -6.81 0.84
N LYS A 66 -3.56 -7.06 0.42
CA LYS A 66 -2.37 -6.58 1.12
C LYS A 66 -2.35 -5.07 1.26
N LEU A 67 -2.62 -4.34 0.16
CA LEU A 67 -2.77 -2.88 0.17
C LEU A 67 -3.97 -2.41 1.02
N GLY A 68 -4.98 -3.26 1.21
CA GLY A 68 -6.15 -3.05 2.05
C GLY A 68 -5.98 -3.46 3.52
N ASP A 69 -4.76 -3.67 4.02
CA ASP A 69 -4.48 -4.11 5.39
C ASP A 69 -5.04 -5.50 5.74
N LEU A 70 -5.27 -6.34 4.74
CA LEU A 70 -5.76 -7.71 4.89
C LEU A 70 -4.70 -8.74 4.48
N SER A 71 -4.70 -9.87 5.16
CA SER A 71 -3.83 -11.00 4.81
C SER A 71 -4.09 -11.43 3.36
N PRO A 72 -3.06 -11.49 2.50
CA PRO A 72 -3.22 -11.87 1.10
C PRO A 72 -3.74 -13.31 0.95
N TRP A 73 -3.46 -14.18 1.92
CA TRP A 73 -3.87 -15.59 1.90
C TRP A 73 -5.38 -15.82 2.07
N LEU A 74 -6.12 -14.83 2.59
CA LEU A 74 -7.58 -14.91 2.72
C LEU A 74 -8.26 -15.15 1.36
N VAL A 75 -7.67 -14.65 0.27
CA VAL A 75 -8.14 -14.91 -1.09
C VAL A 75 -8.11 -16.41 -1.38
N LEU A 76 -7.03 -17.11 -1.02
CA LEU A 76 -6.91 -18.55 -1.24
C LEU A 76 -7.84 -19.36 -0.34
N TYR A 77 -8.02 -18.96 0.92
CA TYR A 77 -8.99 -19.61 1.81
C TYR A 77 -10.42 -19.45 1.29
N GLY A 78 -10.76 -18.28 0.79
CA GLY A 78 -12.05 -18.02 0.17
C GLY A 78 -12.25 -18.84 -1.11
N LEU A 79 -11.30 -18.80 -2.05
CA LEU A 79 -11.42 -19.51 -3.33
C LEU A 79 -11.38 -21.03 -3.13
N GLY A 80 -10.48 -21.49 -2.26
CA GLY A 80 -10.37 -22.90 -1.87
C GLY A 80 -11.63 -23.38 -1.18
N GLY A 81 -12.16 -22.63 -0.21
CA GLY A 81 -13.41 -22.97 0.46
C GLY A 81 -14.61 -22.96 -0.49
N ALA A 82 -14.69 -21.97 -1.38
CA ALA A 82 -15.73 -21.91 -2.40
C ALA A 82 -15.69 -23.15 -3.31
N LEU A 83 -14.53 -23.51 -3.83
CA LEU A 83 -14.37 -24.67 -4.72
C LEU A 83 -14.61 -26.00 -3.97
N LEU A 84 -13.90 -26.20 -2.85
CA LEU A 84 -13.87 -27.47 -2.12
C LEU A 84 -15.16 -27.79 -1.38
N LEU A 85 -16.00 -26.79 -1.08
CA LEU A 85 -17.26 -26.98 -0.35
C LEU A 85 -18.49 -26.71 -1.24
N SER A 86 -18.31 -26.44 -2.54
CA SER A 86 -19.42 -26.30 -3.49
C SER A 86 -20.21 -27.60 -3.67
N TRP A 87 -19.56 -28.77 -3.59
CA TRP A 87 -20.23 -30.06 -3.82
C TRP A 87 -21.27 -30.42 -2.75
N ILE A 88 -21.15 -29.87 -1.53
CA ILE A 88 -22.15 -29.97 -0.46
C ILE A 88 -23.05 -28.73 -0.37
N GLY A 89 -23.01 -27.84 -1.37
CA GLY A 89 -23.93 -26.70 -1.49
C GLY A 89 -23.63 -25.50 -0.58
N ILE A 90 -22.53 -25.49 0.18
CA ILE A 90 -22.18 -24.36 1.08
C ILE A 90 -21.02 -23.50 0.58
N GLY A 91 -20.43 -23.82 -0.57
CA GLY A 91 -19.32 -23.05 -1.16
C GLY A 91 -19.64 -21.56 -1.37
N TYR A 92 -20.91 -21.20 -1.60
CA TYR A 92 -21.33 -19.82 -1.79
C TYR A 92 -21.06 -18.92 -0.56
N VAL A 93 -21.01 -19.48 0.65
CA VAL A 93 -20.68 -18.73 1.88
C VAL A 93 -19.28 -18.14 1.80
N PHE A 94 -18.34 -18.87 1.18
CA PHE A 94 -16.97 -18.38 0.97
C PHE A 94 -16.89 -17.32 -0.12
N SER A 95 -17.74 -17.42 -1.16
CA SER A 95 -17.89 -16.35 -2.15
C SER A 95 -18.41 -15.06 -1.52
N LEU A 96 -19.39 -15.15 -0.61
CA LEU A 96 -19.88 -14.01 0.17
C LEU A 96 -18.80 -13.46 1.10
N ALA A 97 -18.05 -14.34 1.78
CA ALA A 97 -16.93 -13.92 2.63
C ALA A 97 -15.86 -13.17 1.82
N ILE A 98 -15.49 -13.66 0.63
CA ILE A 98 -14.59 -12.96 -0.30
C ILE A 98 -15.15 -11.59 -0.67
N ALA A 99 -16.44 -11.49 -1.00
CA ALA A 99 -17.06 -10.22 -1.38
C ALA A 99 -16.93 -9.20 -0.24
N VAL A 100 -17.25 -9.58 0.99
CA VAL A 100 -17.12 -8.74 2.19
C VAL A 100 -15.66 -8.33 2.43
N LEU A 101 -14.73 -9.29 2.39
CA LEU A 101 -13.30 -9.00 2.58
C LEU A 101 -12.76 -8.09 1.48
N SER A 102 -13.22 -8.23 0.24
CA SER A 102 -12.84 -7.35 -0.86
C SER A 102 -13.37 -5.93 -0.66
N ALA A 103 -14.57 -5.77 -0.11
CA ALA A 103 -15.12 -4.47 0.26
C ALA A 103 -14.32 -3.84 1.43
N MET A 104 -13.93 -4.63 2.43
CA MET A 104 -13.04 -4.17 3.50
C MET A 104 -11.68 -3.70 2.95
N ALA A 105 -11.09 -4.46 2.01
CA ALA A 105 -9.86 -4.05 1.32
C ALA A 105 -10.07 -2.74 0.54
N ALA A 106 -11.14 -2.64 -0.24
CA ALA A 106 -11.47 -1.46 -1.04
C ALA A 106 -11.71 -0.21 -0.17
N TYR A 107 -12.37 -0.36 0.99
CA TYR A 107 -12.51 0.71 1.97
C TYR A 107 -11.13 1.25 2.39
N ARG A 108 -10.20 0.37 2.78
CA ARG A 108 -8.86 0.77 3.22
C ARG A 108 -8.02 1.36 2.10
N VAL A 109 -8.04 0.76 0.92
CA VAL A 109 -7.39 1.30 -0.29
C VAL A 109 -7.98 2.68 -0.64
N GLY A 110 -9.29 2.85 -0.51
CA GLY A 110 -9.97 4.13 -0.70
C GLY A 110 -9.48 5.21 0.26
N LEU A 111 -9.38 4.91 1.56
CA LEU A 111 -8.80 5.84 2.55
C LEU A 111 -7.36 6.26 2.19
N LYS A 112 -6.54 5.30 1.75
CA LYS A 112 -5.17 5.55 1.29
C LYS A 112 -5.12 6.35 -0.01
N LEU A 113 -6.15 6.25 -0.84
CA LEU A 113 -6.37 7.12 -2.00
C LEU A 113 -7.17 8.39 -1.66
N GLN A 114 -7.19 8.78 -0.38
CA GLN A 114 -7.80 10.02 0.11
C GLN A 114 -9.31 10.11 -0.17
N LYS A 115 -9.99 8.95 -0.22
CA LYS A 115 -11.45 8.87 -0.31
C LYS A 115 -12.05 8.76 1.08
N GLU A 116 -13.28 9.24 1.22
CA GLU A 116 -14.05 9.05 2.44
C GLU A 116 -14.62 7.63 2.54
N GLY A 117 -15.03 7.24 3.75
CA GLY A 117 -15.46 5.87 4.02
C GLY A 117 -16.68 5.41 3.22
N ALA A 118 -17.66 6.30 3.00
CA ALA A 118 -18.87 6.00 2.22
C ALA A 118 -18.56 5.61 0.76
N TRP A 119 -17.39 5.99 0.24
CA TRP A 119 -16.97 5.69 -1.13
C TRP A 119 -16.88 4.18 -1.43
N VAL A 120 -16.74 3.32 -0.42
CA VAL A 120 -16.75 1.87 -0.59
C VAL A 120 -18.10 1.33 -1.10
N VAL A 121 -19.21 2.04 -0.86
CA VAL A 121 -20.53 1.65 -1.37
C VAL A 121 -20.50 1.58 -2.91
N LEU A 122 -19.82 2.49 -3.57
CA LEU A 122 -19.64 2.45 -5.02
C LEU A 122 -18.86 1.20 -5.47
N TYR A 123 -17.88 0.75 -4.69
CA TYR A 123 -17.16 -0.49 -4.99
C TYR A 123 -18.08 -1.72 -4.91
N VAL A 124 -18.97 -1.77 -3.91
CA VAL A 124 -19.88 -2.91 -3.72
C VAL A 124 -20.85 -3.08 -4.89
N PHE A 125 -21.41 -1.98 -5.41
CA PHE A 125 -22.38 -2.05 -6.51
C PHE A 125 -21.73 -1.97 -7.89
N LEU A 126 -20.73 -1.10 -8.05
CA LEU A 126 -20.07 -0.79 -9.33
C LEU A 126 -18.53 -0.81 -9.16
N SER A 127 -17.98 -1.96 -8.79
CA SER A 127 -16.55 -2.17 -8.53
C SER A 127 -15.64 -1.66 -9.67
N LEU A 128 -16.01 -1.92 -10.93
CA LEU A 128 -15.21 -1.50 -12.08
C LEU A 128 -15.17 0.03 -12.23
N VAL A 129 -16.28 0.73 -11.95
CA VAL A 129 -16.32 2.20 -11.97
C VAL A 129 -15.50 2.78 -10.82
N TRP A 130 -15.60 2.19 -9.63
CA TRP A 130 -14.77 2.55 -8.50
C TRP A 130 -13.27 2.43 -8.82
N LEU A 131 -12.87 1.31 -9.45
CA LEU A 131 -11.49 1.08 -9.88
C LEU A 131 -11.06 2.12 -10.91
N GLY A 132 -11.89 2.39 -11.93
CA GLY A 132 -11.58 3.36 -12.98
C GLY A 132 -11.38 4.77 -12.44
N ILE A 133 -12.28 5.24 -11.55
CA ILE A 133 -12.13 6.55 -10.91
C ILE A 133 -10.83 6.60 -10.12
N ASN A 134 -10.59 5.63 -9.24
CA ASN A 134 -9.39 5.61 -8.40
C ASN A 134 -8.09 5.45 -9.20
N ALA A 135 -8.14 4.79 -10.36
CA ALA A 135 -7.01 4.63 -11.27
C ALA A 135 -6.56 5.97 -11.89
N PHE A 136 -7.50 6.81 -12.35
CA PHE A 136 -7.19 8.01 -13.13
C PHE A 136 -7.39 9.33 -12.40
N ASP A 137 -8.10 9.32 -11.28
CA ASP A 137 -8.25 10.51 -10.46
C ASP A 137 -6.90 11.04 -9.95
N LYS A 138 -6.84 12.32 -9.59
CA LYS A 138 -5.61 12.99 -9.13
C LYS A 138 -5.18 12.59 -7.72
N SER A 139 -6.00 11.83 -6.98
CA SER A 139 -5.64 11.41 -5.63
C SER A 139 -4.31 10.65 -5.59
N ARG A 140 -3.54 10.97 -4.56
CA ARG A 140 -2.23 10.38 -4.30
C ARG A 140 -2.35 9.34 -3.20
N TRP A 141 -1.49 8.34 -3.27
CA TRP A 141 -1.40 7.36 -2.21
C TRP A 141 -0.83 8.00 -0.95
N ASN A 142 -1.58 7.89 0.15
CA ASN A 142 -1.19 8.33 1.48
C ASN A 142 -0.87 7.08 2.33
N PRO A 143 0.41 6.78 2.61
CA PRO A 143 0.79 5.66 3.45
C PRO A 143 0.54 5.91 4.94
N ASN A 144 0.28 7.16 5.34
CA ASN A 144 0.13 7.56 6.74
C ASN A 144 -1.30 7.41 7.27
N VAL A 145 -2.11 6.54 6.66
CA VAL A 145 -3.44 6.21 7.18
C VAL A 145 -3.28 5.33 8.42
N ALA A 146 -3.96 5.71 9.51
CA ALA A 146 -3.95 4.94 10.76
C ALA A 146 -4.26 3.46 10.49
N PRO A 147 -3.55 2.50 11.15
CA PRO A 147 -3.75 1.08 10.92
C PRO A 147 -5.21 0.65 11.01
N ALA A 148 -5.59 -0.37 10.25
CA ALA A 148 -6.95 -0.91 10.34
C ALA A 148 -7.19 -1.49 11.74
N THR A 149 -8.44 -1.46 12.21
CA THR A 149 -8.82 -2.02 13.52
C THR A 149 -8.55 -3.52 13.63
N TRP A 150 -8.50 -4.23 12.50
CA TRP A 150 -8.14 -5.65 12.42
C TRP A 150 -6.66 -5.90 12.14
N ALA A 151 -5.81 -4.88 12.00
CA ALA A 151 -4.40 -5.08 11.66
C ALA A 151 -3.63 -5.88 12.74
N GLY A 152 -4.08 -5.83 14.00
CA GLY A 152 -3.55 -6.66 15.09
C GLY A 152 -4.06 -8.11 15.08
N ASN A 153 -5.10 -8.43 14.32
CA ASN A 153 -5.76 -9.74 14.34
C ASN A 153 -4.88 -10.85 13.72
N GLY A 154 -4.82 -12.01 14.38
CA GLY A 154 -4.09 -13.21 13.95
C GLY A 154 -4.38 -13.67 12.52
N PHE A 155 -5.63 -13.56 12.11
CA PHE A 155 -6.19 -14.15 10.90
C PHE A 155 -6.39 -13.10 9.79
N LEU A 156 -6.96 -11.94 10.14
CA LEU A 156 -7.31 -10.89 9.17
C LEU A 156 -6.15 -10.00 8.78
N GLY A 157 -5.25 -9.67 9.72
CA GLY A 157 -4.15 -8.75 9.47
C GLY A 157 -3.06 -9.37 8.59
N ASP A 158 -2.43 -8.54 7.76
CA ASP A 158 -1.24 -8.94 7.01
C ASP A 158 0.01 -8.96 7.91
N ARG A 159 0.75 -10.06 7.90
CA ARG A 159 2.06 -10.22 8.57
C ARG A 159 3.18 -10.64 7.62
N THR A 160 2.91 -10.59 6.32
CA THR A 160 3.85 -11.06 5.31
C THR A 160 4.62 -9.89 4.73
N VAL A 161 5.83 -10.14 4.27
CA VAL A 161 6.57 -9.20 3.42
C VAL A 161 6.68 -9.83 2.05
N TRP A 162 6.20 -9.13 1.03
CA TRP A 162 6.29 -9.58 -0.35
C TRP A 162 7.21 -8.62 -1.08
N ASP A 163 8.21 -9.17 -1.76
CA ASP A 163 9.11 -8.36 -2.55
C ASP A 163 8.32 -7.51 -3.57
N GLY A 164 8.71 -6.25 -3.70
CA GLY A 164 8.03 -5.28 -4.55
C GLY A 164 6.60 -4.90 -4.16
N VAL A 165 6.07 -5.29 -3.00
CA VAL A 165 4.77 -4.79 -2.48
C VAL A 165 4.97 -4.06 -1.17
N PRO A 166 4.62 -2.76 -1.09
CA PRO A 166 4.79 -2.00 0.15
C PRO A 166 4.03 -2.62 1.33
N THR A 167 4.73 -2.73 2.46
CA THR A 167 4.14 -3.15 3.73
C THR A 167 3.25 -2.05 4.26
N GLN A 168 2.11 -2.43 4.82
CA GLN A 168 1.18 -1.47 5.40
C GLN A 168 1.43 -1.27 6.90
N PRO A 169 1.06 -0.11 7.47
CA PRO A 169 1.20 0.14 8.90
C PRO A 169 0.44 -0.92 9.72
N ALA A 170 1.15 -1.66 10.56
CA ALA A 170 0.56 -2.61 11.48
C ALA A 170 0.06 -1.90 12.74
N ALA A 171 -1.03 -2.37 13.33
CA ALA A 171 -1.42 -1.94 14.68
C ALA A 171 -0.41 -2.50 15.69
N ALA A 172 0.10 -1.66 16.59
CA ALA A 172 0.87 -2.14 17.74
C ALA A 172 0.01 -3.13 18.56
N PRO A 173 0.56 -4.26 19.02
CA PRO A 173 -0.19 -5.22 19.83
C PRO A 173 -0.67 -4.53 21.12
N GLY A 174 -1.99 -4.28 21.22
CA GLY A 174 -2.61 -3.70 22.41
C GLY A 174 -3.79 -2.74 22.17
N TYR A 175 -4.01 -2.24 20.96
CA TYR A 175 -4.96 -1.13 20.76
C TYR A 175 -6.36 -1.56 20.32
N GLY A 176 -7.14 -2.01 21.30
CA GLY A 176 -8.59 -1.84 21.35
C GLY A 176 -8.99 -0.62 22.19
N GLN A 177 -8.27 0.50 22.10
CA GLN A 177 -8.65 1.79 22.68
C GLN A 177 -8.11 2.91 21.79
N ALA A 178 -8.92 3.93 21.51
CA ALA A 178 -8.48 5.09 20.73
C ALA A 178 -7.37 5.84 21.49
N ALA A 179 -6.20 6.03 20.87
CA ALA A 179 -5.16 6.91 21.39
C ALA A 179 -5.26 8.29 20.69
N PRO A 180 -5.22 9.42 21.42
CA PRO A 180 -5.24 10.75 20.83
C PRO A 180 -3.98 10.99 20.00
N ALA A 181 -4.16 11.60 18.83
CA ALA A 181 -3.09 12.02 17.96
C ALA A 181 -2.24 13.12 18.61
N TYR A 182 -1.09 12.75 19.17
CA TYR A 182 0.04 13.67 19.35
C TYR A 182 1.36 12.91 19.23
N GLY A 183 2.20 13.42 18.32
CA GLY A 183 3.59 13.06 18.00
C GLY A 183 4.16 11.75 18.54
N GLN A 184 4.43 10.79 17.65
CA GLN A 184 5.42 9.74 17.90
C GLN A 184 6.38 9.63 16.71
N PRO A 185 7.71 9.68 16.95
CA PRO A 185 8.70 9.62 15.88
C PRO A 185 8.84 8.19 15.34
N ALA A 186 8.99 8.08 14.02
CA ALA A 186 9.23 6.83 13.32
C ALA A 186 10.52 6.16 13.81
N ALA A 187 10.42 4.92 14.27
CA ALA A 187 11.56 4.14 14.71
C ALA A 187 12.36 3.59 13.50
N GLY A 188 13.55 4.16 13.30
CA GLY A 188 14.78 3.41 13.05
C GLY A 188 15.08 2.93 11.62
N GLN A 189 15.58 3.82 10.77
CA GLN A 189 16.62 3.44 9.81
C GLN A 189 18.01 3.67 10.44
N PRO A 190 18.96 2.72 10.35
CA PRO A 190 20.30 2.91 10.91
C PRO A 190 21.07 3.93 10.07
N GLY A 191 21.36 5.10 10.66
CA GLY A 191 22.22 6.13 10.05
C GLY A 191 21.79 7.59 10.22
N ALA A 192 20.67 7.88 10.87
CA ALA A 192 20.19 9.27 11.03
C ALA A 192 20.75 9.93 12.31
N TYR A 193 21.39 11.09 12.15
CA TYR A 193 21.80 11.97 13.24
C TYR A 193 20.59 12.42 14.09
N PRO A 194 20.74 12.60 15.42
CA PRO A 194 19.65 13.03 16.28
C PRO A 194 19.20 14.45 15.92
N PRO A 195 17.88 14.74 15.93
CA PRO A 195 17.36 16.08 15.69
C PRO A 195 17.75 17.04 16.82
N PRO A 196 17.91 18.34 16.54
CA PRO A 196 18.27 19.34 17.54
C PRO A 196 17.15 19.52 18.60
N PRO A 197 17.49 19.90 19.84
CA PRO A 197 16.51 20.13 20.89
C PRO A 197 15.50 21.23 20.52
N ALA A 198 14.22 20.99 20.81
CA ALA A 198 13.16 21.97 20.60
C ALA A 198 13.31 23.16 21.59
N PRO A 199 13.14 24.42 21.15
CA PRO A 199 13.18 25.57 22.04
C PRO A 199 12.00 25.57 23.01
N GLY A 200 12.26 25.54 24.33
CA GLY A 200 11.25 25.88 25.34
C GLY A 200 11.06 24.93 26.53
N ALA A 201 11.83 23.84 26.67
CA ALA A 201 11.72 22.95 27.83
C ALA A 201 12.68 23.37 28.96
N TYR A 202 12.24 24.27 29.85
CA TYR A 202 12.89 24.46 31.15
C TYR A 202 12.36 23.42 32.14
N PRO A 203 13.23 22.64 32.82
CA PRO A 203 12.80 21.81 33.95
C PRO A 203 12.48 22.69 35.17
N PRO A 204 11.49 22.29 36.01
CA PRO A 204 11.12 23.04 37.21
C PRO A 204 12.23 22.98 38.30
N PRO A 205 12.32 23.97 39.21
CA PRO A 205 13.41 24.05 40.18
C PRO A 205 13.31 22.95 41.25
N ALA A 206 14.45 22.38 41.62
CA ALA A 206 14.56 21.45 42.75
C ALA A 206 14.83 22.23 44.05
N ASP A 207 14.04 21.95 45.08
CA ASP A 207 14.28 22.38 46.46
C ASP A 207 15.54 21.70 47.00
N ALA A 208 16.53 22.47 47.44
CA ALA A 208 17.65 21.94 48.21
C ALA A 208 18.19 22.99 49.19
N THR A 209 17.87 22.78 50.46
CA THR A 209 18.52 23.38 51.62
C THR A 209 19.99 22.96 51.71
N GLY A 210 20.92 23.91 51.83
CA GLY A 210 22.20 23.71 52.53
C GLY A 210 23.49 24.10 51.80
N ALA A 211 24.20 25.06 52.41
CA ALA A 211 25.66 25.33 52.39
C ALA A 211 26.32 26.05 51.18
N PHE A 212 26.71 27.32 51.41
CA PHE A 212 27.81 28.07 50.74
C PHE A 212 29.20 27.57 51.23
N PRO A 213 30.39 27.86 50.62
CA PRO A 213 30.82 29.10 49.89
C PRO A 213 31.87 28.86 48.73
N PRO A 214 32.71 29.82 48.23
CA PRO A 214 32.65 31.29 48.17
C PRO A 214 32.72 31.90 46.73
N ALA A 215 32.69 33.24 46.69
CA ALA A 215 32.48 34.15 45.56
C ALA A 215 33.62 34.27 44.51
N GLY A 216 33.22 34.58 43.27
CA GLY A 216 34.08 35.10 42.20
C GLY A 216 33.25 35.61 41.01
N ASP A 217 33.10 36.93 40.94
CA ASP A 217 32.81 37.83 39.79
C ASP A 217 31.75 37.48 38.73
N ALA A 218 30.73 38.33 38.66
CA ALA A 218 29.77 38.46 37.56
C ALA A 218 30.28 39.45 36.48
N PRO A 219 29.50 39.77 35.44
CA PRO A 219 29.39 39.09 34.14
C PRO A 219 29.98 39.96 33.00
N GLY A 220 30.81 39.40 32.12
CA GLY A 220 31.53 40.17 31.09
C GLY A 220 31.61 39.47 29.73
N ALA A 221 31.03 40.13 28.73
CA ALA A 221 31.40 40.20 27.31
C ALA A 221 31.99 38.96 26.61
N CYS A 222 31.31 38.52 25.55
CA CYS A 222 31.87 37.64 24.52
C CYS A 222 33.17 38.23 23.94
N PRO A 223 34.26 37.45 23.81
CA PRO A 223 35.44 37.87 23.06
C PRO A 223 35.14 37.91 21.54
N PRO A 224 35.75 38.84 20.78
CA PRO A 224 35.59 38.91 19.32
C PRO A 224 36.33 37.76 18.61
N PRO A 225 35.90 37.37 17.39
CA PRO A 225 36.51 36.27 16.65
C PRO A 225 37.94 36.63 16.15
N PRO A 226 38.91 35.69 16.19
CA PRO A 226 40.22 35.90 15.60
C PRO A 226 40.16 36.03 14.08
N GLY A 227 40.97 36.96 13.56
CA GLY A 227 41.08 37.31 12.14
C GLY A 227 41.58 36.18 11.24
N GLY A 228 41.28 36.36 9.95
CA GLY A 228 41.42 35.35 8.91
C GLY A 228 42.83 34.82 8.69
N THR A 229 42.89 33.53 8.37
CA THR A 229 43.97 32.92 7.62
C THR A 229 43.36 32.21 6.42
N THR A 230 43.80 32.62 5.24
CA THR A 230 43.46 32.02 3.95
C THR A 230 43.93 30.55 3.91
N PRO A 231 43.14 29.61 3.39
CA PRO A 231 43.60 28.24 3.19
C PRO A 231 44.76 28.18 2.16
N PRO A 232 45.75 27.28 2.30
CA PRO A 232 46.78 27.07 1.28
C PRO A 232 46.17 26.53 -0.03
N ALA A 233 46.71 26.98 -1.16
CA ALA A 233 46.32 26.50 -2.48
C ALA A 233 46.63 25.00 -2.66
N PRO A 234 45.77 24.23 -3.36
CA PRO A 234 46.04 22.83 -3.67
C PRO A 234 47.17 22.71 -4.71
N PRO A 235 47.99 21.63 -4.65
CA PRO A 235 49.03 21.39 -5.65
C PRO A 235 48.40 21.10 -7.03
N ALA A 236 48.96 21.70 -8.08
CA ALA A 236 48.60 21.44 -9.46
C ALA A 236 48.95 19.98 -9.82
N GLY A 237 47.93 19.14 -9.99
CA GLY A 237 48.04 17.78 -10.52
C GLY A 237 47.58 17.77 -11.97
N ASP A 238 48.37 17.14 -12.83
CA ASP A 238 48.25 17.14 -14.29
C ASP A 238 46.86 16.73 -14.84
N ASP A 239 46.17 17.67 -15.48
CA ASP A 239 45.03 17.42 -16.37
C ASP A 239 45.51 16.83 -17.71
N ARG A 240 45.78 15.52 -17.75
CA ARG A 240 45.82 14.77 -19.03
C ARG A 240 44.75 13.69 -19.07
N PRO A 241 43.82 13.74 -20.05
CA PRO A 241 42.91 12.64 -20.32
C PRO A 241 43.70 11.37 -20.72
N PRO A 242 43.29 10.17 -20.27
CA PRO A 242 43.89 8.93 -20.74
C PRO A 242 43.60 8.71 -22.23
N ALA A 243 44.60 8.22 -22.97
CA ALA A 243 44.49 7.93 -24.40
C ALA A 243 43.47 6.80 -24.68
N PRO A 244 42.74 6.84 -25.82
CA PRO A 244 41.79 5.79 -26.18
C PRO A 244 42.48 4.44 -26.43
N PRO A 245 41.83 3.29 -26.12
CA PRO A 245 42.35 1.96 -26.44
C PRO A 245 42.42 1.72 -27.96
N ALA A 246 43.47 1.04 -28.41
CA ALA A 246 43.65 0.66 -29.82
C ALA A 246 42.61 -0.39 -30.28
N PRO A 247 42.19 -0.40 -31.56
CA PRO A 247 41.25 -1.39 -32.08
C PRO A 247 41.86 -2.81 -32.11
N PRO A 248 41.05 -3.86 -31.89
CA PRO A 248 41.52 -5.23 -31.97
C PRO A 248 41.91 -5.61 -33.41
N ALA A 249 43.07 -6.26 -33.55
CA ALA A 249 43.50 -6.86 -34.81
C ALA A 249 42.57 -8.03 -35.17
N GLN A 250 42.02 -8.01 -36.38
CA GLN A 250 41.20 -9.10 -36.91
C GLN A 250 42.11 -10.27 -37.36
N PRO A 251 41.76 -11.53 -37.03
CA PRO A 251 42.29 -12.71 -37.72
C PRO A 251 41.54 -12.98 -39.03
#